data_AF-A0A351UX33-F1
#
_entry.id   AF-A0A351UX33-F1
#
_cell.length_a   1.000
_cell.length_b   1.000
_cell.length_c   1.000
_cell.angle_alpha   90.00
_cell.angle_beta   90.00
_cell.angle_gamma   90.00
#
_symmetry.space_group_name_H-M   'P 1'
#
loop_
_entity.id
_entity.type
_entity.pdbx_description
1 polymer ?
#
loop_
_entity_poly.entity_id
_entity_poly.type
_entity_poly.pdbx_seq_one_letter_code
_entity_poly.pdbx_strand_id
1 'polypeptide(L)'
;MENTREKDTVSHNPYVVRIDKFADVLKNLSQIFLHLEGARSSFSHEEVEEIYAQVQEKVCKGCSGRADCLGVHQLQTHQLIYEVLQTVEKFGADLSTEMSRKLAKRCMRPEEFRRETLEAFQNAKQTLLWNNRLVQHREGCARQLDAFADAVSDAAKEIGDSIFVDEHLEKKLKVRLKKIGIRMLSSVFFVNARGRYEIHVTVKAMREQCVTTKELVKVVSECTGRNMVPEADERPILGNEYCTVICMEGASYYTLRGVAKLGKGCDRISGDSFLMMELPGGKEG
;
A
#
# COMPACT_ATOMS: atom_id res chain seq x y z
N MET A 1 23.53 -11.97 40.75
CA MET A 1 22.13 -11.73 40.37
C MET A 1 22.11 -10.30 39.83
N GLU A 2 22.43 -10.15 38.54
CA GLU A 2 21.44 -9.98 37.45
C GLU A 2 20.87 -8.55 37.50
N ASN A 3 20.88 -7.72 36.46
CA ASN A 3 21.12 -7.93 35.03
C ASN A 3 21.31 -6.51 34.45
N THR A 4 22.54 -6.10 34.14
CA THR A 4 22.79 -4.81 33.48
C THR A 4 22.61 -5.03 32.00
N ARG A 5 21.40 -4.77 31.48
CA ARG A 5 21.12 -4.75 30.04
C ARG A 5 22.02 -3.70 29.40
N GLU A 6 23.08 -4.14 28.75
CA GLU A 6 23.84 -3.35 27.78
C GLU A 6 22.84 -2.85 26.74
N LYS A 7 22.69 -1.53 26.68
CA LYS A 7 21.92 -0.87 25.62
C LYS A 7 22.73 -1.04 24.35
N ASP A 8 22.33 -2.02 23.54
CA ASP A 8 22.79 -2.15 22.17
C ASP A 8 22.64 -0.79 21.47
N THR A 9 23.77 -0.20 21.12
CA THR A 9 23.82 0.95 20.22
C THR A 9 23.45 0.46 18.83
N VAL A 10 22.14 0.34 18.57
CA VAL A 10 21.60 0.10 17.24
C VAL A 10 21.96 1.33 16.41
N SER A 11 23.03 1.21 15.62
CA SER A 11 23.35 2.15 14.56
C SER A 11 22.17 2.17 13.60
N HIS A 12 21.30 3.19 13.67
CA HIS A 12 20.15 3.30 12.78
C HIS A 12 20.63 3.37 11.33
N ASN A 13 20.44 2.28 10.61
CA ASN A 13 20.80 2.17 9.21
C ASN A 13 20.09 3.29 8.41
N PRO A 14 20.81 4.17 7.70
CA PRO A 14 20.21 5.28 6.97
C PRO A 14 19.23 4.84 5.88
N TYR A 15 19.33 3.60 5.39
CA TYR A 15 18.39 3.02 4.44
C TYR A 15 17.07 2.63 5.13
N VAL A 16 17.11 2.04 6.32
CA VAL A 16 15.91 1.73 7.12
C VAL A 16 15.14 3.02 7.43
N VAL A 17 15.85 4.06 7.88
CA VAL A 17 15.25 5.38 8.15
C VAL A 17 14.60 5.99 6.90
N ARG A 18 15.17 5.78 5.70
CA ARG A 18 14.55 6.26 4.45
C ARG A 18 13.29 5.48 4.10
N ILE A 19 13.28 4.17 4.31
CA ILE A 19 12.12 3.31 4.05
C ILE A 19 10.98 3.65 5.03
N ASP A 20 11.29 3.84 6.32
CA ASP A 20 10.29 4.28 7.30
C ASP A 20 9.69 5.64 6.96
N LYS A 21 10.51 6.61 6.55
CA LYS A 21 10.00 7.91 6.07
C LYS A 21 9.07 7.77 4.87
N PHE A 22 9.31 6.80 3.99
CA PHE A 22 8.42 6.53 2.87
C PHE A 22 7.09 5.94 3.34
N ALA A 23 7.12 5.01 4.30
CA ALA A 23 5.92 4.49 4.95
C ALA A 23 5.10 5.62 5.62
N ASP A 24 5.75 6.55 6.32
CA ASP A 24 5.08 7.70 6.93
C ASP A 24 4.36 8.58 5.90
N VAL A 25 4.97 8.82 4.73
CA VAL A 25 4.33 9.57 3.63
C VAL A 25 3.07 8.86 3.14
N LEU A 26 3.10 7.53 3.01
CA LEU A 26 1.93 6.74 2.62
C LEU A 26 0.81 6.81 3.67
N LYS A 27 1.15 6.76 4.96
CA LYS A 27 0.19 6.96 6.06
C LYS A 27 -0.43 8.33 6.04
N ASN A 28 0.37 9.38 5.81
CA ASN A 28 -0.13 10.74 5.68
C ASN A 28 -1.13 10.87 4.51
N LEU A 29 -0.83 10.26 3.36
CA LEU A 29 -1.76 10.23 2.22
C LEU A 29 -3.07 9.50 2.57
N SER A 30 -2.98 8.36 3.25
CA SER A 30 -4.16 7.65 3.76
C SER A 30 -5.02 8.53 4.65
N GLN A 31 -4.40 9.25 5.60
CA GLN A 31 -5.11 10.16 6.50
C GLN A 31 -5.81 11.30 5.77
N ILE A 32 -5.17 11.90 4.76
CA ILE A 32 -5.79 12.94 3.91
C ILE A 32 -7.05 12.38 3.24
N PHE A 33 -7.00 11.16 2.71
CA PHE A 33 -8.14 10.53 2.04
C PHE A 33 -9.31 10.25 3.00
N LEU A 34 -9.02 9.99 4.28
CA LEU A 34 -10.03 9.77 5.32
C LEU A 34 -10.66 11.08 5.84
N HIS A 35 -9.92 12.19 5.82
CA HIS A 35 -10.40 13.50 6.34
C HIS A 35 -11.23 14.31 5.34
N LEU A 36 -11.26 13.91 4.07
CA LEU A 36 -12.15 14.52 3.07
C LEU A 36 -13.62 14.22 3.38
N GLU A 37 -14.54 15.00 2.80
CA GLU A 37 -15.99 14.90 3.06
C GLU A 37 -16.53 13.47 3.01
N GLY A 38 -17.32 13.11 4.03
CA GLY A 38 -17.88 11.78 4.22
C GLY A 38 -19.16 11.54 3.40
N ALA A 39 -19.65 10.30 3.48
CA ALA A 39 -20.90 9.92 2.83
C ALA A 39 -22.09 10.67 3.45
N ARG A 40 -23.04 11.10 2.62
CA ARG A 40 -24.23 11.87 3.02
C ARG A 40 -25.48 11.02 2.82
N SER A 41 -26.41 11.04 3.77
CA SER A 41 -27.67 10.29 3.68
C SER A 41 -28.83 11.10 3.11
N SER A 42 -28.72 12.42 3.06
CA SER A 42 -29.77 13.34 2.65
C SER A 42 -29.21 14.45 1.77
N PHE A 43 -30.09 15.11 1.02
CA PHE A 43 -29.74 16.30 0.26
C PHE A 43 -29.43 17.47 1.19
N SER A 44 -28.49 18.32 0.75
CA SER A 44 -28.26 19.65 1.27
C SER A 44 -29.39 20.60 0.85
N HIS A 45 -29.50 21.74 1.53
CA HIS A 45 -30.44 22.79 1.14
C HIS A 45 -30.19 23.26 -0.31
N GLU A 46 -28.92 23.40 -0.70
CA GLU A 46 -28.52 23.82 -2.05
C GLU A 46 -29.01 22.84 -3.12
N GLU A 47 -28.84 21.53 -2.91
CA GLU A 47 -29.33 20.49 -3.83
C GLU A 47 -30.87 20.51 -3.95
N VAL A 48 -31.59 20.84 -2.87
CA VAL A 48 -33.05 21.00 -2.93
C VAL A 48 -33.46 22.27 -3.69
N GLU A 49 -32.73 23.37 -3.53
CA GLU A 49 -32.95 24.59 -4.32
C GLU A 49 -32.64 24.38 -5.80
N GLU A 50 -31.64 23.56 -6.15
CA GLU A 50 -31.35 23.19 -7.53
C GLU A 50 -32.51 22.40 -8.16
N ILE A 51 -33.07 21.44 -7.43
CA ILE A 51 -34.27 20.71 -7.85
C ILE A 51 -35.43 21.69 -8.08
N TYR A 52 -35.63 22.65 -7.17
CA TYR A 52 -36.67 23.68 -7.32
C TYR A 52 -36.45 24.55 -8.56
N ALA A 53 -35.23 25.04 -8.77
CA ALA A 53 -34.88 25.86 -9.92
C ALA A 53 -35.13 25.12 -11.24
N GLN A 54 -34.82 23.82 -11.31
CA GLN A 54 -35.08 23.00 -12.50
C GLN A 54 -36.59 22.89 -12.79
N VAL A 55 -37.41 22.67 -11.77
CA VAL A 55 -38.88 22.61 -11.91
C VAL A 55 -39.45 23.97 -12.32
N GLN A 56 -38.94 25.07 -11.74
CA GLN A 56 -39.36 26.41 -12.14
C GLN A 56 -39.06 26.71 -13.61
N GLU A 57 -37.87 26.34 -14.07
CA GLU A 57 -37.43 26.62 -15.44
C GLU A 57 -38.22 25.81 -16.47
N LYS A 58 -38.41 24.51 -16.23
CA LYS A 58 -39.11 23.61 -17.17
C LYS A 58 -40.63 23.73 -17.10
N VAL A 59 -41.18 23.91 -15.90
CA VAL A 59 -42.62 24.02 -15.69
C VAL A 59 -42.99 25.50 -15.61
N CYS A 60 -42.67 26.19 -14.51
CA CYS A 60 -43.24 27.51 -14.20
C CYS A 60 -42.96 28.62 -15.22
N LYS A 61 -41.85 28.59 -15.97
CA LYS A 61 -41.45 29.64 -16.93
C LYS A 61 -42.53 29.96 -17.97
N GLY A 62 -43.20 28.94 -18.50
CA GLY A 62 -44.30 29.05 -19.47
C GLY A 62 -45.71 29.03 -18.85
N CYS A 63 -45.84 29.14 -17.53
CA CYS A 63 -47.14 29.06 -16.85
C CYS A 63 -47.86 30.40 -16.83
N SER A 64 -49.17 30.42 -17.14
CA SER A 64 -50.00 31.61 -16.88
C SER A 64 -50.13 31.94 -15.38
N GLY A 65 -49.98 30.95 -14.49
CA GLY A 65 -49.99 31.15 -13.03
C GLY A 65 -48.65 31.56 -12.41
N ARG A 66 -47.61 31.82 -13.22
CA ARG A 66 -46.23 32.07 -12.75
C ARG A 66 -46.13 33.28 -11.83
N ALA A 67 -46.74 34.40 -12.20
CA ALA A 67 -46.65 35.65 -11.45
C ALA A 67 -47.23 35.52 -10.03
N ASP A 68 -48.25 34.67 -9.89
CA ASP A 68 -48.90 34.39 -8.62
C ASP A 68 -48.09 33.38 -7.79
N CYS A 69 -47.69 32.25 -8.39
CA CYS A 69 -46.92 31.20 -7.72
C CYS A 69 -45.53 31.66 -7.26
N LEU A 70 -44.84 32.48 -8.05
CA LEU A 70 -43.47 32.94 -7.78
C LEU A 70 -43.41 34.34 -7.16
N GLY A 71 -44.52 35.06 -7.12
CA GLY A 71 -44.63 36.40 -6.52
C GLY A 71 -45.36 36.34 -5.18
N VAL A 72 -46.68 36.27 -5.22
CA VAL A 72 -47.55 36.36 -4.03
C VAL A 72 -47.49 35.08 -3.18
N HIS A 73 -47.43 33.92 -3.81
CA HIS A 73 -47.50 32.60 -3.17
C HIS A 73 -46.16 31.85 -3.14
N GLN A 74 -45.03 32.57 -3.19
CA GLN A 74 -43.69 31.99 -3.30
C GLN A 74 -43.38 30.95 -2.22
N LEU A 75 -43.67 31.27 -0.95
CA LEU A 75 -43.43 30.36 0.18
C LEU A 75 -44.26 29.07 0.08
N GLN A 76 -45.52 29.16 -0.36
CA GLN A 76 -46.38 27.99 -0.48
C GLN A 76 -45.98 27.09 -1.66
N THR A 77 -45.48 27.69 -2.74
CA THR A 77 -44.92 26.98 -3.89
C THR A 77 -43.62 26.25 -3.52
N HIS A 78 -42.77 26.90 -2.73
CA HIS A 78 -41.54 26.30 -2.20
C HIS A 78 -41.84 25.12 -1.26
N GLN A 79 -42.75 25.31 -0.30
CA GLN A 79 -43.21 24.23 0.60
C GLN A 79 -43.82 23.06 -0.17
N LEU A 80 -44.55 23.33 -1.27
CA LEU A 80 -45.15 22.27 -2.08
C LEU A 80 -44.09 21.34 -2.67
N ILE A 81 -42.94 21.84 -3.09
CA ILE A 81 -41.83 20.99 -3.55
C ILE A 81 -41.29 20.14 -2.41
N TYR A 82 -41.02 20.73 -1.24
CA TYR A 82 -40.51 19.96 -0.11
C TYR A 82 -41.44 18.81 0.29
N GLU A 83 -42.76 19.06 0.31
CA GLU A 83 -43.75 18.02 0.59
C GLU A 83 -43.77 16.92 -0.48
N VAL A 84 -43.65 17.30 -1.76
CA VAL A 84 -43.54 16.34 -2.88
C VAL A 84 -42.26 15.50 -2.74
N LEU A 85 -41.10 16.12 -2.50
CA LEU A 85 -39.83 15.41 -2.34
C LEU A 85 -39.86 14.46 -1.14
N GLN A 86 -40.41 14.88 0.00
CA GLN A 86 -40.60 14.01 1.18
C GLN A 86 -41.54 12.83 0.89
N THR A 87 -42.59 13.06 0.09
CA THR A 87 -43.53 12.01 -0.31
C THR A 87 -42.82 11.01 -1.22
N VAL A 88 -42.05 11.49 -2.19
CA VAL A 88 -41.28 10.64 -3.12
C VAL A 88 -40.19 9.85 -2.40
N GLU A 89 -39.54 10.45 -1.40
CA GLU A 89 -38.53 9.77 -0.58
C GLU A 89 -39.14 8.63 0.25
N LYS A 90 -40.36 8.82 0.79
CA LYS A 90 -41.05 7.82 1.63
C LYS A 90 -41.77 6.72 0.85
N PHE A 91 -42.42 7.08 -0.26
CA PHE A 91 -43.35 6.19 -0.98
C PHE A 91 -42.89 5.81 -2.39
N GLY A 92 -41.77 6.37 -2.88
CA GLY A 92 -41.26 6.11 -4.22
C GLY A 92 -41.88 7.00 -5.29
N ALA A 93 -41.89 6.52 -6.55
CA ALA A 93 -42.35 7.32 -7.70
C ALA A 93 -43.85 7.67 -7.67
N ASP A 94 -44.65 6.93 -6.89
CA ASP A 94 -46.08 7.15 -6.78
C ASP A 94 -46.39 8.14 -5.67
N LEU A 95 -46.94 9.30 -6.05
CA LEU A 95 -47.49 10.24 -5.08
C LEU A 95 -48.73 9.64 -4.43
N SER A 96 -48.87 9.82 -3.11
CA SER A 96 -50.11 9.45 -2.42
C SER A 96 -51.32 10.13 -3.06
N THR A 97 -52.50 9.51 -2.97
CA THR A 97 -53.74 10.07 -3.50
C THR A 97 -54.03 11.45 -2.90
N GLU A 98 -53.63 11.67 -1.64
CA GLU A 98 -53.72 12.96 -0.96
C GLU A 98 -52.79 14.01 -1.57
N MET A 99 -51.51 13.68 -1.79
CA MET A 99 -50.53 14.58 -2.37
C MET A 99 -50.90 14.96 -3.81
N SER A 100 -51.38 13.99 -4.60
CA SER A 100 -51.87 14.22 -5.96
C SER A 100 -53.05 15.21 -5.99
N ARG A 101 -54.02 15.07 -5.06
CA ARG A 101 -55.13 16.03 -4.93
C ARG A 101 -54.65 17.41 -4.49
N LYS A 102 -53.69 17.49 -3.55
CA LYS A 102 -53.12 18.75 -3.08
C LYS A 102 -52.37 19.48 -4.19
N LEU A 103 -51.61 18.74 -5.01
CA LEU A 103 -50.91 19.26 -6.17
C LEU A 103 -51.88 19.79 -7.24
N ALA A 104 -52.95 19.03 -7.56
CA ALA A 104 -53.97 19.46 -8.52
C ALA A 104 -54.76 20.71 -8.07
N LYS A 105 -54.90 20.95 -6.76
CA LYS A 105 -55.53 22.16 -6.22
C LYS A 105 -54.62 23.40 -6.28
N ARG A 106 -53.30 23.21 -6.25
CA ARG A 106 -52.31 24.30 -6.16
C ARG A 106 -51.61 24.62 -7.47
N CYS A 107 -51.49 23.65 -8.38
CA CYS A 107 -50.81 23.80 -9.65
C CYS A 107 -51.78 23.57 -10.81
N MET A 108 -51.78 24.48 -11.80
CA MET A 108 -52.61 24.34 -13.01
C MET A 108 -52.05 23.29 -13.98
N ARG A 109 -50.79 22.87 -13.80
CA ARG A 109 -50.12 21.83 -14.58
C ARG A 109 -49.54 20.75 -13.65
N PRO A 110 -50.41 20.03 -12.92
CA PRO A 110 -49.98 19.13 -11.85
C PRO A 110 -49.18 17.93 -12.37
N GLU A 111 -49.53 17.40 -13.55
CA GLU A 111 -48.85 16.25 -14.15
C GLU A 111 -47.42 16.60 -14.62
N GLU A 112 -47.24 17.75 -15.29
CA GLU A 112 -45.92 18.25 -15.68
C GLU A 112 -45.06 18.55 -14.44
N PHE A 113 -45.64 19.23 -13.44
CA PHE A 113 -44.95 19.51 -12.18
C PHE A 113 -44.47 18.24 -11.48
N ARG A 114 -45.35 17.23 -11.37
CA ARG A 114 -45.00 15.93 -10.79
C ARG A 114 -43.86 15.28 -11.55
N ARG A 115 -43.97 15.19 -12.88
CA ARG A 115 -42.97 14.53 -13.74
C ARG A 115 -41.61 15.18 -13.60
N GLU A 116 -41.52 16.50 -13.76
CA GLU A 116 -40.24 17.21 -13.69
C GLU A 116 -39.63 17.16 -12.27
N THR A 117 -40.46 17.23 -11.22
CA THR A 117 -39.97 17.10 -9.83
C THR A 117 -39.41 15.70 -9.57
N LEU A 118 -40.09 14.66 -10.07
CA LEU A 118 -39.64 13.28 -9.92
C LEU A 118 -38.34 13.03 -10.70
N GLU A 119 -38.23 13.52 -11.94
CA GLU A 119 -37.02 13.42 -12.75
C GLU A 119 -35.84 14.14 -12.07
N ALA A 120 -36.03 15.37 -11.61
CA ALA A 120 -35.02 16.16 -10.90
C ALA A 120 -34.56 15.45 -9.61
N PHE A 121 -35.51 14.94 -8.81
CA PHE A 121 -35.21 14.17 -7.61
C PHE A 121 -34.42 12.90 -7.92
N GLN A 122 -34.81 12.13 -8.94
CA GLN A 122 -34.12 10.89 -9.32
C GLN A 122 -32.68 11.18 -9.76
N ASN A 123 -32.46 12.23 -10.54
CA ASN A 123 -31.13 12.66 -10.96
C ASN A 123 -30.28 13.08 -9.75
N ALA A 124 -30.81 13.92 -8.86
CA ALA A 124 -30.11 14.32 -7.65
C ALA A 124 -29.77 13.12 -6.76
N LYS A 125 -30.72 12.17 -6.60
CA LYS A 125 -30.51 10.94 -5.83
C LYS A 125 -29.41 10.06 -6.44
N GLN A 126 -29.40 9.92 -7.76
CA GLN A 126 -28.35 9.18 -8.46
C GLN A 126 -26.98 9.82 -8.23
N THR A 127 -26.87 11.15 -8.33
CA THR A 127 -25.64 11.90 -8.03
C THR A 127 -25.18 11.67 -6.59
N LEU A 128 -26.10 11.75 -5.61
CA LEU A 128 -25.80 11.47 -4.20
C LEU A 128 -25.27 10.04 -4.01
N LEU A 129 -25.91 9.04 -4.62
CA LEU A 129 -25.48 7.64 -4.56
C LEU A 129 -24.09 7.43 -5.17
N TRP A 130 -23.80 8.04 -6.32
CA TRP A 130 -22.48 7.96 -6.95
C TRP A 130 -21.40 8.67 -6.12
N ASN A 131 -21.71 9.83 -5.56
CA ASN A 131 -20.81 10.53 -4.65
C ASN A 131 -20.50 9.68 -3.41
N ASN A 132 -21.51 9.07 -2.80
CA ASN A 132 -21.31 8.16 -1.67
C ASN A 132 -20.47 6.94 -2.05
N ARG A 133 -20.68 6.38 -3.24
CA ARG A 133 -19.86 5.28 -3.74
C ARG A 133 -18.41 5.70 -3.96
N LEU A 134 -18.18 6.91 -4.45
CA LEU A 134 -16.83 7.48 -4.58
C LEU A 134 -16.16 7.64 -3.22
N VAL A 135 -16.89 8.12 -2.20
CA VAL A 135 -16.39 8.19 -0.82
C VAL A 135 -16.00 6.80 -0.30
N GLN A 136 -16.84 5.79 -0.50
CA GLN A 136 -16.52 4.40 -0.11
C GLN A 136 -15.27 3.86 -0.81
N HIS A 137 -15.10 4.12 -2.10
CA HIS A 137 -13.89 3.74 -2.83
C HIS A 137 -12.65 4.45 -2.28
N ARG A 138 -12.77 5.75 -1.97
CA ARG A 138 -11.71 6.56 -1.38
C ARG A 138 -11.27 6.00 -0.02
N GLU A 139 -12.21 5.66 0.85
CA GLU A 139 -11.93 5.00 2.13
C GLU A 139 -11.26 3.64 1.94
N GLY A 140 -11.70 2.86 0.96
CA GLY A 140 -11.07 1.59 0.60
C GLY A 140 -9.60 1.76 0.19
N CYS A 141 -9.32 2.73 -0.68
CA CYS A 141 -7.95 3.07 -1.09
C CYS A 141 -7.10 3.54 0.10
N ALA A 142 -7.67 4.35 1.00
CA ALA A 142 -6.95 4.80 2.20
C ALA A 142 -6.51 3.62 3.07
N ARG A 143 -7.42 2.66 3.34
CA ARG A 143 -7.08 1.44 4.10
C ARG A 143 -6.02 0.60 3.41
N GLN A 144 -6.06 0.50 2.07
CA GLN A 144 -5.04 -0.21 1.30
C GLN A 144 -3.67 0.48 1.39
N LEU A 145 -3.62 1.81 1.33
CA LEU A 145 -2.39 2.58 1.49
C LEU A 145 -1.80 2.42 2.89
N ASP A 146 -2.64 2.40 3.93
CA ASP A 146 -2.21 2.20 5.31
C ASP A 146 -1.62 0.80 5.51
N ALA A 147 -2.32 -0.24 5.03
CA ALA A 147 -1.82 -1.61 5.08
C ALA A 147 -0.51 -1.80 4.29
N PHE A 148 -0.38 -1.12 3.15
CA PHE A 148 0.86 -1.12 2.39
C PHE A 148 2.00 -0.41 3.14
N ALA A 149 1.72 0.71 3.79
CA ALA A 149 2.69 1.41 4.62
C ALA A 149 3.17 0.54 5.79
N ASP A 150 2.27 -0.18 6.46
CA ASP A 150 2.61 -1.12 7.53
C ASP A 150 3.52 -2.24 7.02
N ALA A 151 3.19 -2.86 5.88
CA ALA A 151 4.03 -3.89 5.27
C ALA A 151 5.44 -3.38 4.93
N VAL A 152 5.55 -2.13 4.45
CA VAL A 152 6.84 -1.49 4.15
C VAL A 152 7.65 -1.23 5.43
N SER A 153 7.03 -0.70 6.48
CA SER A 153 7.71 -0.48 7.76
C SER A 153 8.12 -1.80 8.43
N ASP A 154 7.31 -2.85 8.35
CA ASP A 154 7.67 -4.14 8.91
C ASP A 154 8.84 -4.78 8.15
N ALA A 155 8.88 -4.66 6.82
CA ALA A 155 10.05 -5.06 6.03
C ALA A 155 11.30 -4.23 6.40
N ALA A 156 11.14 -2.91 6.65
CA ALA A 156 12.24 -2.05 7.08
C ALA A 156 12.81 -2.47 8.45
N LYS A 157 11.92 -2.81 9.39
CA LYS A 157 12.30 -3.33 10.71
C LYS A 157 13.01 -4.68 10.59
N GLU A 158 12.52 -5.61 9.78
CA GLU A 158 13.19 -6.91 9.57
C GLU A 158 14.62 -6.72 9.04
N ILE A 159 14.82 -5.78 8.11
CA ILE A 159 16.15 -5.41 7.63
C ILE A 159 16.98 -4.81 8.77
N GLY A 160 16.42 -3.88 9.54
CA GLY A 160 17.11 -3.24 10.67
C GLY A 160 17.55 -4.23 11.73
N ASP A 161 16.65 -5.10 12.18
CA ASP A 161 16.87 -6.12 13.21
C ASP A 161 17.85 -7.20 12.75
N SER A 162 17.93 -7.45 11.44
CA SER A 162 18.90 -8.39 10.88
C SER A 162 20.33 -7.86 10.95
N ILE A 163 20.54 -6.54 11.00
CA ILE A 163 21.87 -5.94 10.98
C ILE A 163 22.37 -5.74 12.40
N PHE A 164 23.55 -6.29 12.70
CA PHE A 164 24.21 -6.06 13.97
C PHE A 164 25.69 -5.74 13.77
N VAL A 165 26.29 -5.11 14.79
CA VAL A 165 27.70 -4.77 14.83
C VAL A 165 28.36 -5.60 15.91
N ASP A 166 29.32 -6.44 15.53
CA ASP A 166 30.17 -7.17 16.47
C ASP A 166 31.61 -6.67 16.33
N GLU A 167 31.96 -5.67 17.15
CA GLU A 167 33.31 -5.10 17.14
C GLU A 167 34.40 -6.13 17.48
N HIS A 168 34.08 -7.13 18.31
CA HIS A 168 35.05 -8.13 18.72
C HIS A 168 35.38 -9.06 17.55
N LEU A 169 34.34 -9.54 16.87
CA LEU A 169 34.46 -10.35 15.67
C LEU A 169 35.10 -9.57 14.52
N GLU A 170 34.77 -8.29 14.33
CA GLU A 170 35.42 -7.44 13.34
C GLU A 170 36.93 -7.31 13.62
N LYS A 171 37.32 -7.01 14.86
CA LYS A 171 38.74 -6.93 15.26
C LYS A 171 39.46 -8.27 15.03
N LYS A 172 38.81 -9.38 15.40
CA LYS A 172 39.34 -10.74 15.20
C LYS A 172 39.54 -11.06 13.72
N LEU A 173 38.54 -10.78 12.87
CA LEU A 173 38.61 -10.93 11.42
C LEU A 173 39.74 -10.10 10.83
N LYS A 174 39.82 -8.82 11.19
CA LYS A 174 40.87 -7.91 10.70
C LYS A 174 42.28 -8.42 11.00
N VAL A 175 42.50 -8.97 12.19
CA VAL A 175 43.80 -9.54 12.59
C VAL A 175 44.10 -10.84 11.84
N ARG A 176 43.12 -11.75 11.72
CA ARG A 176 43.33 -13.06 11.05
C ARG A 176 43.51 -12.90 9.54
N LEU A 177 42.70 -12.08 8.89
CA LEU A 177 42.80 -11.77 7.46
C LEU A 177 44.14 -11.12 7.13
N LYS A 178 44.63 -10.21 7.98
CA LYS A 178 45.95 -9.58 7.78
C LYS A 178 47.11 -10.60 7.78
N LYS A 179 47.01 -11.68 8.55
CA LYS A 179 48.04 -12.74 8.60
C LYS A 179 48.14 -13.55 7.31
N ILE A 180 47.05 -13.68 6.56
CA ILE A 180 47.00 -14.38 5.28
C ILE A 180 47.11 -13.44 4.08
N GLY A 181 47.51 -12.18 4.31
CA GLY A 181 47.73 -11.25 3.20
C GLY A 181 46.52 -10.50 2.69
N ILE A 182 45.43 -10.47 3.46
CA ILE A 182 44.21 -9.76 3.08
C ILE A 182 44.05 -8.50 3.94
N ARG A 183 43.79 -7.36 3.31
CA ARG A 183 43.44 -6.12 4.00
C ARG A 183 41.92 -5.94 4.01
N MET A 184 41.34 -5.93 5.20
CA MET A 184 39.92 -5.63 5.41
C MET A 184 39.69 -4.12 5.62
N LEU A 185 38.74 -3.57 4.86
CA LEU A 185 38.27 -2.19 5.00
C LEU A 185 37.14 -2.10 6.04
N SER A 186 36.12 -2.92 5.87
CA SER A 186 34.90 -2.95 6.68
C SER A 186 34.25 -4.33 6.66
N SER A 187 33.41 -4.61 7.65
CA SER A 187 32.52 -5.78 7.68
C SER A 187 31.11 -5.36 8.12
N VAL A 188 30.09 -6.00 7.54
CA VAL A 188 28.69 -5.86 7.97
C VAL A 188 28.18 -7.25 8.31
N PHE A 189 27.56 -7.39 9.47
CA PHE A 189 27.04 -8.67 9.96
C PHE A 189 25.52 -8.66 9.89
N PHE A 190 24.98 -9.74 9.34
CA PHE A 190 23.56 -10.00 9.22
C PHE A 190 23.22 -11.32 9.93
N VAL A 191 22.13 -11.32 10.69
CA VAL A 191 21.50 -12.52 11.23
C VAL A 191 20.05 -12.53 10.76
N ASN A 192 19.67 -13.55 10.01
CA ASN A 192 18.27 -13.69 9.63
C ASN A 192 17.40 -14.17 10.80
N ALA A 193 16.08 -14.11 10.65
CA ALA A 193 15.11 -14.55 11.65
C ALA A 193 15.28 -16.02 12.14
N ARG A 194 16.08 -16.85 11.45
CA ARG A 194 16.39 -18.24 11.85
C ARG A 194 17.72 -18.35 12.60
N GLY A 195 18.39 -17.24 12.89
CA GLY A 195 19.67 -17.20 13.58
C GLY A 195 20.88 -17.56 12.71
N ARG A 196 20.75 -17.62 11.38
CA ARG A 196 21.88 -17.92 10.48
C ARG A 196 22.62 -16.66 10.07
N TYR A 197 23.93 -16.77 9.98
CA TYR A 197 24.83 -15.64 9.74
C TYR A 197 25.02 -15.39 8.24
N GLU A 198 25.08 -14.12 7.89
CA GLU A 198 25.54 -13.61 6.60
C GLU A 198 26.48 -12.44 6.88
N ILE A 199 27.69 -12.47 6.34
CA ILE A 199 28.75 -11.53 6.67
C ILE A 199 29.32 -10.98 5.39
N HIS A 200 29.16 -9.68 5.20
CA HIS A 200 29.69 -8.97 4.05
C HIS A 200 31.04 -8.37 4.45
N VAL A 201 32.11 -8.80 3.81
CA VAL A 201 33.47 -8.37 4.13
C VAL A 201 34.07 -7.64 2.94
N THR A 202 34.38 -6.36 3.10
CA THR A 202 35.04 -5.56 2.06
C THR A 202 36.54 -5.66 2.22
N VAL A 203 37.21 -6.28 1.25
CA VAL A 203 38.60 -6.72 1.33
C VAL A 203 39.38 -6.50 0.04
N LYS A 204 40.70 -6.54 0.13
CA LYS A 204 41.61 -6.66 -1.01
C LYS A 204 42.82 -7.52 -0.66
N ALA A 205 43.45 -8.12 -1.65
CA ALA A 205 44.76 -8.73 -1.50
C ALA A 205 45.83 -7.64 -1.26
N MET A 206 46.83 -7.96 -0.44
CA MET A 206 48.05 -7.17 -0.35
C MET A 206 48.93 -7.45 -1.58
N ARG A 207 49.68 -6.44 -2.04
CA ARG A 207 50.57 -6.57 -3.19
C ARG A 207 51.46 -7.81 -3.03
N GLU A 208 51.63 -8.58 -4.12
CA GLU A 208 52.45 -9.80 -4.24
C GLU A 208 51.83 -11.10 -3.69
N GLN A 209 50.59 -11.07 -3.19
CA GLN A 209 49.90 -12.28 -2.73
C GLN A 209 48.72 -12.64 -3.65
N CYS A 210 48.67 -13.90 -4.09
CA CYS A 210 47.49 -14.48 -4.73
C CYS A 210 46.67 -15.15 -3.62
N VAL A 211 45.53 -14.56 -3.27
CA VAL A 211 44.67 -15.08 -2.20
C VAL A 211 43.32 -15.44 -2.80
N THR A 212 42.85 -16.63 -2.47
CA THR A 212 41.57 -17.13 -2.97
C THR A 212 40.43 -16.71 -2.05
N THR A 213 39.24 -16.56 -2.63
CA THR A 213 38.02 -16.31 -1.85
C THR A 213 37.73 -17.45 -0.87
N LYS A 214 38.12 -18.68 -1.21
CA LYS A 214 38.03 -19.85 -0.32
C LYS A 214 38.87 -19.70 0.95
N GLU A 215 40.08 -19.15 0.86
CA GLU A 215 40.93 -18.90 2.04
C GLU A 215 40.34 -17.81 2.95
N LEU A 216 39.78 -16.76 2.35
CA LEU A 216 39.05 -15.74 3.10
C LEU A 216 37.85 -16.34 3.83
N VAL A 217 36.98 -17.06 3.12
CA VAL A 217 35.79 -17.69 3.71
C VAL A 217 36.18 -18.66 4.83
N LYS A 218 37.27 -19.43 4.66
CA LYS A 218 37.79 -20.30 5.72
C LYS A 218 38.16 -19.52 6.99
N VAL A 219 38.82 -18.37 6.86
CA VAL A 219 39.11 -17.50 8.02
C VAL A 219 37.83 -16.97 8.65
N VAL A 220 36.82 -16.59 7.84
CA VAL A 220 35.52 -16.13 8.35
C VAL A 220 34.83 -17.27 9.13
N SER A 221 34.83 -18.49 8.61
CA SER A 221 34.31 -19.70 9.29
C SER A 221 35.00 -19.95 10.63
N GLU A 222 36.34 -19.89 10.67
CA GLU A 222 37.10 -20.08 11.91
C GLU A 222 36.85 -18.96 12.94
N CYS A 223 36.65 -17.71 12.47
CA CYS A 223 36.41 -16.59 13.37
C CYS A 223 35.02 -16.63 13.98
N THR A 224 34.02 -17.03 13.20
CA THR A 224 32.60 -17.13 13.59
C THR A 224 32.26 -18.43 14.30
N GLY A 225 33.06 -19.49 14.13
CA GLY A 225 32.76 -20.83 14.63
C GLY A 225 31.64 -21.51 13.85
N ARG A 226 31.32 -21.04 12.64
CA ARG A 226 30.24 -21.54 11.78
C ARG A 226 30.79 -21.97 10.44
N ASN A 227 30.10 -22.88 9.76
CA ASN A 227 30.48 -23.29 8.41
C ASN A 227 30.00 -22.25 7.40
N MET A 228 30.85 -21.29 7.05
CA MET A 228 30.55 -20.26 6.07
C MET A 228 30.95 -20.71 4.65
N VAL A 229 30.15 -20.30 3.67
CA VAL A 229 30.36 -20.50 2.23
C VAL A 229 30.26 -19.15 1.51
N PRO A 230 31.00 -18.95 0.41
CA PRO A 230 30.82 -17.77 -0.43
C PRO A 230 29.44 -17.78 -1.09
N GLU A 231 28.92 -16.60 -1.46
CA GLU A 231 27.78 -16.49 -2.36
C GLU A 231 28.10 -17.09 -3.74
N ALA A 232 27.07 -17.59 -4.42
CA ALA A 232 27.20 -18.09 -5.80
C ALA A 232 27.76 -16.98 -6.71
N ASP A 233 28.55 -17.37 -7.72
CA ASP A 233 29.21 -16.47 -8.67
C ASP A 233 30.21 -15.45 -8.09
N GLU A 234 30.68 -15.66 -6.86
CA GLU A 234 31.80 -14.88 -6.35
C GLU A 234 33.11 -15.10 -7.13
N ARG A 235 33.89 -14.02 -7.23
CA ARG A 235 35.21 -14.06 -7.86
C ARG A 235 36.08 -15.09 -7.15
N PRO A 236 36.79 -15.99 -7.86
CA PRO A 236 37.59 -17.03 -7.21
C PRO A 236 38.88 -16.49 -6.55
N ILE A 237 39.39 -15.36 -7.04
CA ILE A 237 40.67 -14.76 -6.63
C ILE A 237 40.45 -13.30 -6.23
N LEU A 238 41.06 -12.89 -5.12
CA LEU A 238 41.07 -11.51 -4.66
C LEU A 238 42.17 -10.71 -5.35
N GLY A 239 41.81 -9.55 -5.89
CA GLY A 239 42.75 -8.63 -6.53
C GLY A 239 43.26 -7.53 -5.59
N ASN A 240 44.01 -6.58 -6.16
CA ASN A 240 44.54 -5.41 -5.43
C ASN A 240 43.50 -4.30 -5.20
N GLU A 241 42.32 -4.42 -5.79
CA GLU A 241 41.19 -3.51 -5.59
C GLU A 241 40.26 -4.03 -4.50
N TYR A 242 39.59 -3.13 -3.78
CA TYR A 242 38.61 -3.52 -2.78
C TYR A 242 37.38 -4.13 -3.47
N CYS A 243 36.98 -5.31 -3.02
CA CYS A 243 35.72 -5.95 -3.37
C CYS A 243 35.01 -6.42 -2.10
N THR A 244 33.68 -6.50 -2.16
CA THR A 244 32.89 -7.11 -1.09
C THR A 244 32.69 -8.58 -1.39
N VAL A 245 32.95 -9.41 -0.39
CA VAL A 245 32.71 -10.85 -0.39
C VAL A 245 31.61 -11.14 0.63
N ILE A 246 30.55 -11.83 0.20
CA ILE A 246 29.39 -12.22 0.98
C ILE A 246 29.59 -13.68 1.44
N CYS A 247 29.84 -13.84 2.73
CA CYS A 247 29.98 -15.13 3.38
C CYS A 247 28.65 -15.50 4.05
N MET A 248 27.99 -16.57 3.61
CA MET A 248 26.74 -17.06 4.20
C MET A 248 26.96 -18.37 4.96
N GLU A 249 26.16 -18.66 5.97
CA GLU A 249 26.16 -19.98 6.60
C GLU A 249 25.66 -21.05 5.62
N GLY A 250 26.51 -22.04 5.32
CA GLY A 250 26.27 -23.05 4.29
C GLY A 250 25.21 -24.09 4.66
N ALA A 251 24.53 -24.62 3.64
CA ALA A 251 23.54 -25.68 3.80
C ALA A 251 24.18 -27.00 4.26
N SER A 252 23.44 -27.79 5.04
CA SER A 252 23.91 -29.09 5.56
C SER A 252 23.71 -30.25 4.57
N TYR A 253 23.11 -29.99 3.40
CA TYR A 253 22.64 -31.00 2.45
C TYR A 253 22.61 -30.43 1.02
N TYR A 254 22.67 -31.31 0.03
CA TYR A 254 22.49 -30.97 -1.39
C TYR A 254 21.15 -31.49 -1.90
N THR A 255 20.60 -30.81 -2.89
CA THR A 255 19.26 -31.02 -3.45
C THR A 255 19.37 -31.17 -4.96
N LEU A 256 18.67 -32.16 -5.52
CA LEU A 256 18.67 -32.44 -6.95
C LEU A 256 17.24 -32.31 -7.46
N ARG A 257 17.06 -31.47 -8.48
CA ARG A 257 15.74 -30.99 -8.90
C ARG A 257 15.48 -31.28 -10.38
N GLY A 258 14.23 -31.50 -10.74
CA GLY A 258 13.79 -31.69 -12.12
C GLY A 258 12.31 -31.31 -12.28
N VAL A 259 11.95 -30.76 -13.44
CA VAL A 259 10.58 -30.37 -13.75
C VAL A 259 10.18 -30.91 -15.12
N ALA A 260 8.95 -31.43 -15.20
CA ALA A 260 8.29 -31.78 -16.45
C ALA A 260 7.12 -30.81 -16.68
N LYS A 261 6.98 -30.30 -17.90
CA LYS A 261 5.90 -29.37 -18.29
C LYS A 261 5.14 -29.94 -19.48
N LEU A 262 3.81 -29.83 -19.46
CA LEU A 262 2.93 -30.23 -20.56
C LEU A 262 1.83 -29.18 -20.76
N GLY A 263 1.63 -28.75 -22.01
CA GLY A 263 0.53 -27.86 -22.38
C GLY A 263 -0.83 -28.55 -22.38
N LYS A 264 -1.90 -27.77 -22.29
CA LYS A 264 -3.27 -28.28 -22.47
C LYS A 264 -3.38 -28.92 -23.86
N GLY A 265 -3.85 -30.17 -23.93
CA GLY A 265 -3.94 -30.91 -25.20
C GLY A 265 -2.60 -31.36 -25.77
N CYS A 266 -1.59 -31.57 -24.92
CA CYS A 266 -0.22 -31.92 -25.31
C CYS A 266 0.48 -30.83 -26.13
N ASP A 267 0.03 -29.58 -26.00
CA ASP A 267 0.65 -28.45 -26.66
C ASP A 267 2.01 -28.08 -26.02
N ARG A 268 2.85 -27.37 -26.76
CA ARG A 268 4.18 -26.94 -26.31
C ARG A 268 4.10 -25.83 -25.27
N ILE A 269 3.05 -25.03 -25.29
CA ILE A 269 2.84 -23.91 -24.37
C ILE A 269 1.86 -24.34 -23.27
N SER A 270 2.29 -24.26 -22.02
CA SER A 270 1.38 -24.27 -20.86
C SER A 270 1.38 -22.90 -20.19
N GLY A 271 0.21 -22.50 -19.68
CA GLY A 271 0.02 -21.29 -18.89
C GLY A 271 0.63 -21.38 -17.49
N ASP A 272 1.09 -22.57 -17.07
CA ASP A 272 1.76 -22.75 -15.78
C ASP A 272 3.19 -22.23 -15.89
N SER A 273 3.58 -21.46 -14.88
CA SER A 273 4.92 -20.89 -14.74
C SER A 273 5.55 -21.42 -13.46
N PHE A 274 6.79 -21.87 -13.56
CA PHE A 274 7.60 -22.30 -12.42
C PHE A 274 8.99 -21.70 -12.56
N LEU A 275 9.63 -21.41 -11.44
CA LEU A 275 11.01 -21.00 -11.34
C LEU A 275 11.61 -21.81 -10.21
N MET A 276 12.75 -22.45 -10.46
CA MET A 276 13.55 -23.07 -9.41
C MET A 276 14.81 -22.24 -9.25
N MET A 277 15.04 -21.73 -8.04
CA MET A 277 16.23 -20.92 -7.77
C MET A 277 16.74 -21.12 -6.35
N GLU A 278 18.03 -20.92 -6.17
CA GLU A 278 18.62 -20.79 -4.84
C GLU A 278 18.23 -19.42 -4.27
N LEU A 279 17.81 -19.41 -3.01
CA LEU A 279 17.43 -18.20 -2.27
C LEU A 279 18.47 -17.92 -1.18
N PRO A 280 18.63 -16.64 -0.78
CA PRO A 280 19.59 -16.25 0.25
C PRO A 280 19.53 -17.08 1.53
N GLY A 281 20.71 -17.33 2.10
CA GLY A 281 20.92 -18.20 3.25
C GLY A 281 20.72 -19.69 2.92
N GLY A 282 20.92 -20.17 1.69
CA GLY A 282 20.74 -21.59 1.39
C GLY A 282 19.29 -22.06 1.54
N LYS A 283 18.34 -21.16 1.27
CA LYS A 283 16.94 -21.53 1.00
C LYS A 283 16.82 -21.88 -0.47
N GLU A 284 15.67 -22.40 -0.80
CA GLU A 284 15.42 -23.03 -2.08
C GLU A 284 13.99 -22.69 -2.48
N GLY A 285 13.84 -21.98 -3.61
CA GLY A 285 12.58 -21.51 -4.18
C GLY A 285 12.19 -22.29 -5.42
#